data_AF-A0A1F4ZT53-F1
#
_entry.id   AF-A0A1F4ZT53-F1
#
_cell.length_a   1.000
_cell.length_b   1.000
_cell.length_c   1.000
_cell.angle_alpha   90.00
_cell.angle_beta   90.00
_cell.angle_gamma   90.00
#
_symmetry.space_group_name_H-M   'P 1'
#
loop_
_entity.id
_entity.type
_entity.pdbx_description
1 polymer ?
#
loop_
_entity_poly.entity_id
_entity_poly.type
_entity_poly.pdbx_seq_one_letter_code
_entity_poly.pdbx_strand_id
1 'polypeptide(L)'
;MGMHYLDPVQHILDKDNTSPVEIEADGPQQHPDACGSWRRVRLRYEDGCEIVLDGENRDPQAAYIEGPEGKIFKGLNSDIPGLREKIASLPDTEPEPEDFAEAVRGRRRFALNEANGHRSCTLVNLAKIVVRLGRGLRFDPAAQRFIDDEEANRLVDEPMRAPWRL
;
A
#
# COMPACT_ATOMS: atom_id res chain seq x y z
N MET A 1 5.92 -7.23 8.19
CA MET A 1 4.49 -7.02 8.54
C MET A 1 3.77 -6.00 7.65
N GLY A 2 4.43 -4.98 7.07
CA GLY A 2 3.73 -3.94 6.28
C GLY A 2 2.85 -4.48 5.14
N MET A 3 3.37 -5.40 4.33
CA MET A 3 2.64 -6.05 3.23
C MET A 3 1.29 -6.65 3.65
N HIS A 4 1.24 -7.40 4.75
CA HIS A 4 0.03 -8.09 5.20
C HIS A 4 -1.16 -7.16 5.46
N TYR A 5 -0.89 -5.89 5.75
CA TYR A 5 -1.93 -4.88 5.97
C TYR A 5 -2.21 -4.06 4.71
N LEU A 6 -1.18 -3.78 3.91
CA LEU A 6 -1.31 -2.91 2.74
C LEU A 6 -1.95 -3.60 1.54
N ASP A 7 -1.74 -4.90 1.36
CA ASP A 7 -2.30 -5.66 0.25
C ASP A 7 -3.84 -5.70 0.29
N PRO A 8 -4.51 -6.08 1.41
CA PRO A 8 -5.96 -5.99 1.50
C PRO A 8 -6.50 -4.56 1.34
N VAL A 9 -5.79 -3.55 1.87
CA VAL A 9 -6.21 -2.14 1.72
C VAL A 9 -6.17 -1.71 0.27
N GLN A 10 -5.12 -2.05 -0.47
CA GLN A 10 -5.00 -1.72 -1.89
C GLN A 10 -6.11 -2.39 -2.71
N HIS A 11 -6.45 -3.63 -2.39
CA HIS A 11 -7.56 -4.35 -3.01
C HIS A 11 -8.92 -3.69 -2.71
N ILE A 12 -9.19 -3.37 -1.43
CA ILE A 12 -10.44 -2.70 -1.00
C ILE A 12 -10.64 -1.35 -1.70
N LEU A 13 -9.55 -0.64 -1.98
CA LEU A 13 -9.58 0.65 -2.66
C LEU A 13 -9.65 0.54 -4.20
N ASP A 14 -9.69 -0.68 -4.74
CA ASP A 14 -9.63 -0.99 -6.18
C ASP A 14 -8.38 -0.38 -6.85
N LYS A 15 -7.22 -0.57 -6.21
CA LYS A 15 -5.93 0.01 -6.65
C LYS A 15 -4.88 -1.02 -7.06
N ASP A 16 -5.24 -2.29 -7.20
CA ASP A 16 -4.32 -3.40 -7.52
C ASP A 16 -3.55 -3.22 -8.84
N ASN A 17 -4.02 -2.36 -9.75
CA ASN A 17 -3.39 -2.12 -11.04
C ASN A 17 -2.59 -0.81 -11.13
N THR A 18 -2.54 -0.03 -10.06
CA THR A 18 -1.87 1.29 -10.03
C THR A 18 -1.02 1.46 -8.77
N SER A 19 -0.41 2.63 -8.58
CA SER A 19 0.38 2.98 -7.41
C SER A 19 0.21 4.46 -7.06
N PRO A 20 0.53 4.88 -5.82
CA PRO A 20 0.51 6.28 -5.42
C PRO A 20 1.37 7.16 -6.33
N VAL A 21 0.89 8.35 -6.63
CA VAL A 21 1.58 9.37 -7.45
C VAL A 21 2.36 10.36 -6.60
N GLU A 22 1.96 10.54 -5.34
CA GLU A 22 2.68 11.38 -4.38
C GLU A 22 2.81 10.67 -3.04
N ILE A 23 4.01 10.75 -2.46
CA ILE A 23 4.35 10.08 -1.22
C ILE A 23 5.05 11.07 -0.29
N GLU A 24 4.59 11.14 0.94
CA GLU A 24 5.13 12.03 1.96
C GLU A 24 5.38 11.27 3.26
N ALA A 25 6.47 11.59 3.94
CA ALA A 25 6.78 11.07 5.26
C ALA A 25 7.07 12.19 6.25
N ASP A 26 6.69 11.93 7.48
CA ASP A 26 6.85 12.83 8.60
C ASP A 26 7.59 12.09 9.70
N GLY A 27 8.84 12.47 9.97
CA GLY A 27 9.74 11.72 10.84
C GLY A 27 11.09 12.41 11.00
N PRO A 28 11.90 12.04 12.00
CA PRO A 28 13.30 12.43 12.02
C PRO A 28 14.02 11.91 10.77
N GLN A 29 15.04 12.63 10.30
CA GLN A 29 15.90 12.15 9.23
C GLN A 29 16.56 10.83 9.64
N GLN A 30 16.46 9.83 8.77
CA GLN A 30 17.01 8.50 9.02
C GLN A 30 18.49 8.44 8.61
N HIS A 31 19.25 7.56 9.27
CA HIS A 31 20.58 7.20 8.79
C HIS A 31 20.43 6.35 7.52
N PRO A 32 21.30 6.51 6.50
CA PRO A 32 21.19 5.74 5.25
C PRO A 32 21.17 4.23 5.46
N ASP A 33 21.83 3.72 6.49
CA ASP A 33 21.96 2.29 6.77
C ASP A 33 21.19 1.80 8.02
N ALA A 34 20.35 2.65 8.63
CA ALA A 34 19.57 2.24 9.82
C ALA A 34 18.13 2.71 9.76
N CYS A 35 17.22 1.83 10.17
CA CYS A 35 15.81 2.15 10.34
C CYS A 35 15.58 2.75 11.73
N GLY A 36 15.02 3.95 11.77
CA GLY A 36 14.47 4.58 12.96
C GLY A 36 12.95 4.73 12.87
N SER A 37 12.39 5.49 13.80
CA SER A 37 10.96 5.76 13.86
C SER A 37 10.53 6.84 12.88
N TRP A 38 9.26 6.78 12.49
CA TRP A 38 8.55 7.80 11.72
C TRP A 38 7.18 8.02 12.35
N ARG A 39 6.63 9.22 12.22
CA ARG A 39 5.32 9.59 12.77
C ARG A 39 4.20 9.22 11.82
N ARG A 40 4.32 9.59 10.55
CA ARG A 40 3.26 9.38 9.55
C ARG A 40 3.83 9.20 8.16
N VAL A 41 3.18 8.37 7.34
CA VAL A 41 3.40 8.31 5.89
C VAL A 41 2.05 8.48 5.20
N ARG A 42 2.01 9.28 4.13
CA ARG A 42 0.86 9.41 3.22
C ARG A 42 1.24 8.90 1.85
N LEU A 43 0.37 8.08 1.28
CA LEU A 43 0.46 7.51 -0.05
C LEU A 43 -0.78 7.96 -0.83
N ARG A 44 -0.63 8.94 -1.73
CA ARG A 44 -1.75 9.56 -2.45
C ARG A 44 -1.81 9.06 -3.89
N TYR A 45 -2.98 8.55 -4.28
CA TYR A 45 -3.29 8.14 -5.65
C TYR A 45 -3.73 9.34 -6.50
N GLU A 46 -3.76 9.15 -7.82
CA GLU A 46 -4.12 10.20 -8.78
C GLU A 46 -5.52 10.78 -8.57
N ASP A 47 -6.47 9.94 -8.14
CA ASP A 47 -7.85 10.34 -7.83
C ASP A 47 -8.01 11.04 -6.47
N GLY A 48 -6.90 11.26 -5.75
CA GLY A 48 -6.89 11.88 -4.44
C GLY A 48 -7.18 10.93 -3.28
N CYS A 49 -7.45 9.64 -3.54
CA CYS A 49 -7.53 8.64 -2.48
C CYS A 49 -6.17 8.51 -1.77
N GLU A 50 -6.17 8.35 -0.45
CA GLU A 50 -4.94 8.24 0.34
C GLU A 50 -4.93 6.98 1.20
N ILE A 51 -3.76 6.34 1.28
CA ILE A 51 -3.43 5.43 2.37
C ILE A 51 -2.58 6.20 3.37
N VAL A 52 -3.03 6.21 4.62
CA VAL A 52 -2.32 6.82 5.74
C VAL A 52 -1.75 5.73 6.63
N LEU A 53 -0.44 5.76 6.82
CA LEU A 53 0.24 4.97 7.85
C LEU A 53 0.50 5.88 9.04
N ASP A 54 -0.09 5.56 10.20
CA ASP A 54 0.14 6.27 11.46
C ASP A 54 1.10 5.47 12.35
N GLY A 55 2.37 5.89 12.35
CA GLY A 55 3.45 5.22 13.08
C GLY A 55 3.48 5.57 14.56
N GLU A 56 2.89 6.70 14.95
CA GLU A 56 2.75 7.11 16.35
C GLU A 56 1.43 6.67 16.97
N ASN A 57 0.49 6.17 16.16
CA ASN A 57 -0.85 5.78 16.60
C ASN A 57 -1.53 6.93 17.36
N ARG A 58 -1.46 8.15 16.78
CA ARG A 58 -1.98 9.39 17.39
C ARG A 58 -3.49 9.37 17.52
N ASP A 59 -4.18 8.71 16.59
CA ASP A 59 -5.63 8.58 16.61
C ASP A 59 -6.05 7.10 16.75
N PRO A 60 -6.22 6.61 17.99
CA PRO A 60 -6.65 5.23 18.23
C PRO A 60 -8.10 4.98 17.80
N GLN A 61 -8.87 6.02 17.45
CA GLN A 61 -10.24 5.93 16.97
C GLN A 61 -10.37 6.28 15.48
N ALA A 62 -9.24 6.34 14.76
CA ALA A 62 -9.24 6.58 13.33
C ALA A 62 -10.15 5.58 12.62
N ALA A 63 -10.91 6.10 11.64
CA ALA A 63 -11.64 5.24 10.72
C ALA A 63 -10.65 4.37 9.94
N TYR A 64 -11.02 3.12 9.72
CA TYR A 64 -10.25 2.22 8.87
C TYR A 64 -10.39 2.62 7.40
N ILE A 65 -11.61 3.01 7.00
CA ILE A 65 -11.93 3.56 5.68
C ILE A 65 -12.83 4.77 5.87
N GLU A 66 -12.55 5.86 5.18
CA GLU A 66 -13.33 7.10 5.20
C GLU A 66 -13.59 7.57 3.77
N GLY A 67 -14.83 7.96 3.50
CA GLY A 67 -15.25 8.51 2.22
C GLY A 67 -16.39 9.53 2.38
N PRO A 68 -16.88 10.09 1.26
CA PRO A 68 -17.89 11.16 1.29
C PRO A 68 -19.22 10.77 1.93
N GLU A 69 -19.55 9.48 1.95
CA GLU A 69 -20.81 8.95 2.49
C GLU A 69 -20.69 8.45 3.94
N GLY A 70 -19.49 8.50 4.53
CA GLY A 70 -19.25 8.09 5.90
C GLY A 70 -17.96 7.29 6.10
N LYS A 71 -17.88 6.63 7.25
CA LYS A 71 -16.69 6.01 7.82
C LYS A 71 -17.00 4.60 8.30
N ILE A 72 -16.02 3.71 8.09
CA ILE A 72 -16.02 2.34 8.62
C ILE A 72 -14.86 2.24 9.61
N PHE A 73 -15.17 1.75 10.81
CA PHE A 73 -14.26 1.57 11.93
C PHE A 73 -14.01 0.08 12.21
N LYS A 74 -13.10 -0.18 13.16
CA LYS A 74 -12.79 -1.53 13.63
C LYS A 74 -14.06 -2.29 14.03
N GLY A 75 -14.14 -3.55 13.60
CA GLY A 75 -15.27 -4.43 13.88
C GLY A 75 -16.50 -4.16 13.01
N LEU A 76 -16.32 -3.54 11.82
CA LEU A 76 -17.41 -3.15 10.91
C LEU A 76 -18.43 -2.18 11.53
N ASN A 77 -18.01 -1.43 12.56
CA ASN A 77 -18.80 -0.31 13.06
C ASN A 77 -18.77 0.81 12.01
N SER A 78 -19.89 1.53 11.82
CA SER A 78 -20.01 2.50 10.73
C SER A 78 -21.04 3.57 11.07
N ASP A 79 -20.83 4.79 10.57
CA ASP A 79 -21.81 5.87 10.57
C ASP A 79 -22.64 5.93 9.27
N ILE A 80 -22.26 5.15 8.25
CA ILE A 80 -22.98 5.02 6.98
C ILE A 80 -24.39 4.43 7.24
N PRO A 81 -25.47 5.15 6.91
CA PRO A 81 -26.83 4.66 7.10
C PRO A 81 -27.12 3.41 6.26
N GLY A 82 -27.74 2.39 6.86
CA GLY A 82 -28.18 1.19 6.14
C GLY A 82 -27.05 0.29 5.62
N LEU A 83 -25.83 0.42 6.14
CA LEU A 83 -24.67 -0.34 5.65
C LEU A 83 -24.91 -1.86 5.69
N ARG A 84 -25.52 -2.37 6.76
CA ARG A 84 -25.75 -3.81 6.94
C ARG A 84 -26.75 -4.36 5.94
N GLU A 85 -27.83 -3.63 5.69
CA GLU A 85 -28.84 -3.96 4.70
C GLU A 85 -28.25 -3.95 3.30
N LYS A 86 -27.41 -2.95 2.99
CA LYS A 86 -26.68 -2.87 1.72
C LYS A 86 -25.76 -4.08 1.54
N ILE A 87 -24.95 -4.41 2.54
CA ILE A 87 -24.06 -5.60 2.49
C ILE A 87 -24.87 -6.88 2.30
N ALA A 88 -25.97 -7.06 3.04
CA ALA A 88 -26.83 -8.24 2.91
C ALA A 88 -27.54 -8.36 1.55
N SER A 89 -27.64 -7.26 0.79
CA SER A 89 -28.20 -7.25 -0.56
C SER A 89 -27.18 -7.53 -1.66
N LEU A 90 -25.88 -7.48 -1.35
CA LEU A 90 -24.83 -7.77 -2.33
C LEU A 90 -24.76 -9.28 -2.58
N PRO A 91 -24.50 -9.71 -3.82
CA PRO A 91 -24.26 -11.11 -4.10
C PRO A 91 -22.96 -11.56 -3.45
N ASP A 92 -22.89 -12.83 -3.05
CA ASP A 92 -21.61 -13.45 -2.70
C ASP A 92 -20.69 -13.42 -3.92
N THR A 93 -19.46 -12.93 -3.73
CA THR A 93 -18.42 -12.99 -4.74
C THR A 93 -17.99 -14.44 -4.98
N GLU A 94 -17.68 -14.77 -6.23
CA GLU A 94 -17.07 -16.07 -6.53
C GLU A 94 -15.73 -16.20 -5.79
N PRO A 95 -15.47 -17.34 -5.13
CA PRO A 95 -14.21 -17.54 -4.43
C PRO A 95 -13.06 -17.58 -5.42
N GLU A 96 -12.06 -16.73 -5.21
CA GLU A 96 -10.81 -16.80 -5.96
C GLU A 96 -10.02 -18.06 -5.59
N PRO A 97 -9.15 -18.59 -6.47
CA PRO A 97 -8.31 -19.73 -6.11
C PRO A 97 -7.30 -19.35 -5.01
N GLU A 98 -7.63 -19.71 -3.76
CA GLU A 98 -6.79 -19.48 -2.57
C GLU A 98 -5.81 -20.62 -2.27
N ASP A 99 -6.03 -21.82 -2.85
CA ASP A 99 -5.07 -22.92 -2.81
C ASP A 99 -4.12 -22.86 -4.02
N PHE A 100 -2.84 -22.66 -3.74
CA PHE A 100 -1.81 -22.53 -4.78
C PHE A 100 -1.67 -23.80 -5.63
N ALA A 101 -1.75 -24.99 -5.01
CA ALA A 101 -1.62 -26.25 -5.74
C ALA A 101 -2.83 -26.48 -6.65
N GLU A 102 -4.03 -26.10 -6.23
CA GLU A 102 -5.22 -26.12 -7.08
C GLU A 102 -5.14 -25.11 -8.23
N ALA A 103 -4.65 -23.90 -7.98
CA ALA A 103 -4.43 -22.90 -9.01
C ALA A 103 -3.45 -23.43 -10.08
N VAL A 104 -2.34 -24.03 -9.66
CA VAL A 104 -1.35 -24.65 -10.56
C VAL A 104 -1.94 -25.82 -11.35
N ARG A 105 -2.58 -26.79 -10.67
CA ARG A 105 -3.18 -27.95 -11.35
C ARG A 105 -4.26 -27.54 -12.35
N GLY A 106 -5.08 -26.56 -11.97
CA GLY A 106 -6.16 -26.02 -12.80
C GLY A 106 -5.72 -24.99 -13.84
N ARG A 107 -4.44 -24.59 -13.86
CA ARG A 107 -3.91 -23.51 -14.71
C ARG A 107 -4.72 -22.21 -14.59
N ARG A 108 -5.13 -21.88 -13.36
CA ARG A 108 -5.85 -20.64 -13.03
C ARG A 108 -4.89 -19.64 -12.40
N ARG A 109 -5.20 -18.35 -12.54
CA ARG A 109 -4.48 -17.29 -11.82
C ARG A 109 -4.75 -17.45 -10.32
N PHE A 110 -3.70 -17.42 -9.52
CA PHE A 110 -3.79 -17.42 -8.07
C PHE A 110 -4.29 -16.06 -7.56
N ALA A 111 -5.07 -16.04 -6.47
CA ALA A 111 -5.60 -14.80 -5.89
C ALA A 111 -4.48 -13.79 -5.61
N LEU A 112 -3.43 -14.21 -4.88
CA LEU A 112 -2.26 -13.38 -4.54
C LEU A 112 -1.10 -13.62 -5.50
N ASN A 113 -1.30 -13.29 -6.77
CA ASN A 113 -0.36 -13.51 -7.87
C ASN A 113 0.83 -12.52 -7.90
N GLU A 114 1.71 -12.68 -8.88
CA GLU A 114 2.92 -11.87 -9.00
C GLU A 114 2.64 -10.38 -9.25
N ALA A 115 1.55 -10.05 -9.94
CA ALA A 115 1.26 -8.67 -10.33
C ALA A 115 0.74 -7.85 -9.15
N ASN A 116 -0.25 -8.35 -8.39
CA ASN A 116 -0.73 -7.66 -7.19
C ASN A 116 0.33 -7.71 -6.08
N GLY A 117 1.03 -8.84 -5.91
CA GLY A 117 2.18 -8.93 -5.00
C GLY A 117 3.27 -7.89 -5.29
N HIS A 118 3.60 -7.64 -6.56
CA HIS A 118 4.53 -6.58 -6.96
C HIS A 118 4.02 -5.18 -6.59
N ARG A 119 2.75 -4.89 -6.87
CA ARG A 119 2.13 -3.59 -6.56
C ARG A 119 2.04 -3.35 -5.06
N SER A 120 1.68 -4.36 -4.27
CA SER A 120 1.64 -4.27 -2.82
C SER A 120 3.05 -4.10 -2.21
N CYS A 121 4.09 -4.70 -2.81
CA CYS A 121 5.48 -4.49 -2.42
C CYS A 121 5.95 -3.07 -2.73
N THR A 122 5.47 -2.53 -3.85
CA THR A 122 5.77 -1.16 -4.27
C THR A 122 5.33 -0.15 -3.21
N LEU A 123 4.16 -0.31 -2.59
CA LEU A 123 3.70 0.58 -1.51
C LEU A 123 4.70 0.66 -0.34
N VAL A 124 5.20 -0.50 0.11
CA VAL A 124 6.17 -0.57 1.21
C VAL A 124 7.49 0.10 0.81
N ASN A 125 7.96 -0.14 -0.41
CA ASN A 125 9.20 0.44 -0.92
C ASN A 125 9.11 1.96 -1.07
N LEU A 126 7.99 2.47 -1.61
CA LEU A 126 7.74 3.91 -1.70
C LEU A 126 7.77 4.57 -0.31
N ALA A 127 7.07 3.99 0.67
CA ALA A 127 7.07 4.47 2.05
C ALA A 127 8.47 4.45 2.67
N LYS A 128 9.24 3.36 2.50
CA LYS A 128 10.62 3.24 2.98
C LYS A 128 11.51 4.34 2.39
N ILE A 129 11.40 4.60 1.09
CA ILE A 129 12.25 5.56 0.39
C ILE A 129 12.00 6.99 0.88
N VAL A 130 10.74 7.42 1.01
CA VAL A 130 10.46 8.78 1.52
C VAL A 130 10.90 8.96 2.97
N VAL A 131 10.77 7.91 3.80
CA VAL A 131 11.23 7.92 5.18
C VAL A 131 12.76 8.02 5.23
N ARG A 132 13.47 7.29 4.37
CA ARG A 132 14.93 7.34 4.27
C ARG A 132 15.44 8.70 3.79
N LEU A 133 14.79 9.29 2.78
CA LEU A 133 15.21 10.57 2.21
C LEU A 133 14.70 11.80 2.97
N GLY A 134 13.72 11.62 3.86
CA GLY A 134 13.18 12.71 4.69
C GLY A 134 12.46 13.81 3.91
N ARG A 135 12.00 13.51 2.69
CA ARG A 135 11.32 14.46 1.79
C ARG A 135 10.24 13.78 0.95
N GLY A 136 9.25 14.56 0.55
CA GLY A 136 8.18 14.09 -0.35
C GLY A 136 8.69 13.77 -1.75
N LEU A 137 8.05 12.82 -2.41
CA LEU A 137 8.43 12.33 -3.74
C LEU A 137 7.21 12.20 -4.65
N ARG A 138 7.45 12.38 -5.95
CA ARG A 138 6.49 12.10 -7.03
C ARG A 138 6.87 10.84 -7.77
N PHE A 139 5.90 9.98 -8.04
CA PHE A 139 6.11 8.68 -8.64
C PHE A 139 5.20 8.51 -9.87
N ASP A 140 5.77 8.02 -10.96
CA ASP A 140 5.04 7.60 -12.15
C ASP A 140 4.65 6.12 -11.97
N PRO A 141 3.35 5.79 -11.76
CA PRO A 141 2.91 4.42 -11.54
C PRO A 141 2.94 3.54 -12.80
N ALA A 142 3.04 4.14 -13.99
CA ALA A 142 3.17 3.44 -15.26
C ALA A 142 4.63 3.11 -15.57
N ALA A 143 5.53 4.10 -15.47
CA ALA A 143 6.97 3.89 -15.65
C ALA A 143 7.64 3.20 -14.44
N GLN A 144 6.97 3.22 -13.27
CA GLN A 144 7.46 2.75 -11.98
C GLN A 144 8.78 3.43 -11.55
N ARG A 145 8.84 4.76 -11.72
CA ARG A 145 10.02 5.58 -11.42
C ARG A 145 9.63 6.87 -10.73
N PHE A 146 10.55 7.40 -9.94
CA PHE A 146 10.38 8.75 -9.39
C PHE A 146 10.63 9.80 -10.47
N ILE A 147 9.76 10.82 -10.51
CA ILE A 147 9.81 11.91 -11.47
C ILE A 147 10.91 12.89 -11.05
N ASP A 148 11.85 13.17 -11.96
CA ASP A 148 12.95 14.12 -11.77
C ASP A 148 13.82 13.86 -10.52
N ASP A 149 13.94 12.60 -10.08
CA ASP A 149 14.65 12.24 -8.84
C ASP A 149 15.62 11.06 -9.00
N GLU A 150 16.86 11.34 -9.37
CA GLU A 150 17.87 10.30 -9.54
C GLU A 150 18.28 9.62 -8.22
N GLU A 151 18.23 10.35 -7.11
CA GLU A 151 18.60 9.82 -5.79
C GLU A 151 17.60 8.75 -5.34
N ALA A 152 16.31 9.05 -5.43
CA ALA A 152 15.24 8.10 -5.13
C ALA A 152 15.24 6.93 -6.11
N ASN A 153 15.47 7.17 -7.40
CA ASN A 153 15.55 6.09 -8.39
C ASN A 153 16.73 5.13 -8.17
N ARG A 154 17.85 5.58 -7.59
CA ARG A 154 18.96 4.70 -7.16
C ARG A 154 18.57 3.76 -6.00
N LEU A 155 17.51 4.08 -5.26
CA LEU A 155 16.98 3.25 -4.18
C LEU A 155 15.96 2.21 -4.66
N VAL A 156 15.48 2.33 -5.89
CA VAL A 156 14.62 1.32 -6.53
C VAL A 156 15.46 0.11 -6.95
N ASP A 157 16.67 0.35 -7.45
CA ASP A 157 17.63 -0.67 -7.88
C ASP A 157 18.93 -0.53 -7.08
N GLU A 158 18.87 -0.87 -5.79
CA GLU A 158 20.03 -0.79 -4.91
C GLU A 158 21.08 -1.85 -5.32
N PRO A 159 22.35 -1.46 -5.53
CA PRO A 159 23.38 -2.40 -5.94
C PRO A 159 23.64 -3.42 -4.84
N MET A 160 23.92 -4.67 -5.24
CA MET A 160 24.36 -5.70 -4.32
C MET A 160 25.58 -5.26 -3.52
N ARG A 161 25.57 -5.56 -2.22
CA ARG A 161 26.72 -5.36 -1.34
C ARG A 161 27.90 -6.21 -1.83
N ALA A 162 29.09 -5.63 -1.95
CA ALA A 162 30.29 -6.40 -2.28
C ALA A 162 30.55 -7.52 -1.25
N PRO A 163 31.06 -8.71 -1.66
CA PRO A 163 31.49 -9.08 -3.02
C PRO A 163 30.37 -9.68 -3.90
N TRP A 164 29.11 -9.65 -3.46
CA TRP A 164 28.00 -10.33 -4.13
C TRP A 164 27.65 -9.66 -5.46
N ARG A 165 27.41 -10.47 -6.50
CA ARG A 165 27.04 -10.08 -7.87
C ARG A 165 26.09 -11.14 -8.47
N LEU A 166 25.19 -10.72 -9.35
CA LEU A 166 24.29 -11.55 -10.17
C LEU A 166 24.82 -11.61 -11.60
#